data_AF-A0A2W2DL40-F1
#
_entry.id   AF-A0A2W2DL40-F1
#
_cell.length_a   1.000
_cell.length_b   1.000
_cell.length_c   1.000
_cell.angle_alpha   90.00
_cell.angle_beta   90.00
_cell.angle_gamma   90.00
#
_symmetry.space_group_name_H-M   'P 1'
#
loop_
_entity.id
_entity.type
_entity.pdbx_description
1 polymer ?
#
loop_
_entity_poly.entity_id
_entity_poly.type
_entity_poly.pdbx_seq_one_letter_code
_entity_poly.pdbx_strand_id
1 'polypeptide(L)'
;MAWQSGRRHRGRRGATQPAANRRSIARRYDTGQHGRVSLPSPPPVAYHATAERPAWESLPPAVRAAVAARLGAPVVSARSAGAGFTRGFAAVLRTADGDSAFVKAAGHAEQPHLVDWYAREAAILTRLPAGLPVPRLRWTLWEAGWYAICLDPVDGHTPRLPWDPAELTATLTGYADVTAALADPPAELVAVGLPQLADLARDDILWWGEVAAGREPPPPLPAPARGRLAELVALESRLPGYAARTPGLTHGDLRVDNVLIDRAGTAWFCDWTWLCHGPAWFDLAGLLITGYASGLDVDAAFTAHPAAAGAPPDALDVTLAALAGYHLTAAASAPPTASAHLPAHQRWTGEQALSWLARRQGWI
;
A
#
# COMPACT_ATOMS: atom_id res chain seq x y z
N MET A 1 -3.19 1.40 -1.78
CA MET A 1 -4.29 1.57 -0.80
C MET A 1 -4.36 3.06 -0.53
N ALA A 2 -5.49 3.71 -0.74
CA ALA A 2 -5.56 5.16 -0.61
C ALA A 2 -5.40 5.62 0.84
N TRP A 3 -4.59 6.65 1.07
CA TRP A 3 -4.74 7.55 2.23
C TRP A 3 -6.10 8.25 2.10
N GLN A 4 -7.17 7.48 2.28
CA GLN A 4 -8.54 7.95 2.24
C GLN A 4 -9.35 7.09 3.19
N SER A 5 -9.06 7.29 4.47
CA SER A 5 -10.09 7.20 5.47
C SER A 5 -10.61 8.60 5.71
N GLY A 6 -11.39 9.13 4.76
CA GLY A 6 -12.06 10.41 4.99
C GLY A 6 -12.82 10.30 6.31
N ARG A 7 -12.32 10.99 7.35
CA ARG A 7 -12.86 10.97 8.72
C ARG A 7 -14.35 11.28 8.63
N ARG A 8 -15.19 10.25 8.61
CA ARG A 8 -16.63 10.44 8.56
C ARG A 8 -17.05 10.87 9.95
N HIS A 9 -17.50 12.12 10.10
CA HIS A 9 -18.28 12.54 11.26
C HIS A 9 -19.56 11.69 11.33
N ARG A 10 -19.51 10.56 12.06
CA ARG A 10 -20.71 9.80 12.40
C ARG A 10 -21.40 10.47 13.58
N GLY A 11 -22.55 11.08 13.31
CA GLY A 11 -23.46 11.60 14.34
C GLY A 11 -23.98 10.49 15.25
N ARG A 12 -24.03 10.78 16.55
CA ARG A 12 -24.58 9.93 17.62
C ARG A 12 -26.04 9.52 17.37
N ARG A 13 -26.33 8.23 17.46
CA ARG A 13 -27.62 7.64 17.91
C ARG A 13 -27.23 6.35 18.65
N GLY A 14 -27.57 6.11 19.92
CA GLY A 14 -28.87 6.15 20.56
C GLY A 14 -29.25 4.70 20.87
N ALA A 15 -29.06 4.26 22.11
CA ALA A 15 -29.22 2.88 22.56
C ALA A 15 -30.70 2.46 22.72
N THR A 16 -31.00 1.17 22.48
CA THR A 16 -31.84 0.29 23.35
C THR A 16 -31.88 -1.17 22.84
N GLN A 17 -31.77 -2.13 23.78
CA GLN A 17 -31.91 -3.60 23.70
C GLN A 17 -33.40 -4.03 23.93
N PRO A 18 -33.85 -5.33 24.00
CA PRO A 18 -33.11 -6.57 24.32
C PRO A 18 -33.45 -7.91 23.59
N ALA A 19 -32.49 -8.84 23.72
CA ALA A 19 -32.50 -10.31 23.92
C ALA A 19 -33.54 -11.25 23.29
N ALA A 20 -33.03 -12.38 22.73
CA ALA A 20 -33.56 -13.72 22.96
C ALA A 20 -32.48 -14.81 22.86
N ASN A 21 -32.66 -15.83 23.69
CA ASN A 21 -31.72 -16.84 24.17
C ASN A 21 -31.78 -18.11 23.30
N ARG A 22 -30.67 -18.82 23.07
CA ARG A 22 -30.67 -20.30 22.98
C ARG A 22 -29.25 -20.87 23.12
N ARG A 23 -29.12 -21.73 24.13
CA ARG A 23 -27.94 -22.50 24.52
C ARG A 23 -27.70 -23.66 23.56
N SER A 24 -26.44 -23.98 23.29
CA SER A 24 -25.99 -25.38 23.16
C SER A 24 -24.57 -25.53 23.70
N ILE A 25 -24.38 -26.61 24.43
CA ILE A 25 -23.20 -26.97 25.23
C ILE A 25 -22.35 -27.90 24.38
N ALA A 26 -21.06 -27.59 24.20
CA ALA A 26 -20.05 -28.59 23.85
C ALA A 26 -18.73 -28.26 24.55
N ARG A 27 -18.06 -29.32 24.99
CA ARG A 27 -17.09 -29.39 26.08
C ARG A 27 -15.74 -28.72 25.78
N ARG A 28 -15.14 -28.25 26.88
CA ARG A 28 -13.79 -27.69 27.04
C ARG A 28 -12.70 -28.64 26.55
N TYR A 29 -11.76 -28.10 25.79
CA TYR A 29 -10.34 -28.42 25.95
C TYR A 29 -9.62 -27.13 26.34
N ASP A 30 -9.27 -27.05 27.61
CA ASP A 30 -8.41 -26.03 28.20
C ASP A 30 -6.96 -26.48 27.98
N THR A 31 -6.20 -25.69 27.21
CA THR A 31 -4.73 -25.71 27.22
C THR A 31 -4.22 -24.29 27.05
N GLY A 32 -4.03 -23.61 28.19
CA GLY A 32 -2.88 -22.75 28.47
C GLY A 32 -2.60 -21.58 27.51
N GLN A 33 -3.22 -20.44 27.79
CA GLN A 33 -2.74 -19.13 27.35
C GLN A 33 -1.47 -18.75 28.13
N HIS A 34 -0.30 -19.02 27.56
CA HIS A 34 0.93 -18.30 27.90
C HIS A 34 1.43 -17.57 26.66
N GLY A 35 1.69 -16.27 26.83
CA GLY A 35 2.00 -15.30 25.79
C GLY A 35 3.16 -15.72 24.89
N ARG A 36 2.84 -16.35 23.77
CA ARG A 36 3.76 -16.41 22.63
C ARG A 36 3.79 -15.03 21.99
N VAL A 37 4.95 -14.41 22.04
CA VAL A 37 5.36 -13.37 21.07
C VAL A 37 4.97 -13.89 19.69
N SER A 38 4.19 -13.12 18.91
CA SER A 38 3.91 -13.48 17.52
C SER A 38 5.24 -13.52 16.79
N LEU A 39 5.68 -14.73 16.43
CA LEU A 39 6.86 -14.92 15.59
C LEU A 39 6.60 -14.30 14.21
N PRO A 40 7.65 -13.90 13.47
CA PRO A 40 7.55 -13.58 12.06
C PRO A 40 6.70 -14.64 11.35
N SER A 41 5.59 -14.20 10.74
CA SER A 41 4.63 -15.09 10.12
C SER A 41 4.44 -14.71 8.67
N PRO A 42 4.30 -15.70 7.76
CA PRO A 42 3.94 -15.39 6.39
C PRO A 42 2.61 -14.64 6.36
N PRO A 43 2.39 -13.80 5.33
CA PRO A 43 1.13 -13.12 5.18
C PRO A 43 -0.03 -14.10 5.02
N PRO A 44 -1.24 -13.75 5.50
CA PRO A 44 -2.42 -14.61 5.38
C PRO A 44 -3.00 -14.64 3.96
N VAL A 45 -2.40 -13.91 3.02
CA VAL A 45 -2.86 -13.75 1.65
C VAL A 45 -1.69 -13.93 0.69
N ALA A 46 -1.96 -14.55 -0.46
CA ALA A 46 -0.99 -14.64 -1.54
C ALA A 46 -0.95 -13.29 -2.28
N TYR A 47 0.05 -12.45 -2.03
CA TYR A 47 0.10 -11.08 -2.56
C TYR A 47 0.04 -11.00 -4.10
N HIS A 48 0.48 -12.06 -4.80
CA HIS A 48 0.35 -12.17 -6.26
C HIS A 48 -1.08 -12.48 -6.75
N ALA A 49 -2.03 -12.75 -5.86
CA ALA A 49 -3.40 -13.18 -6.14
C ALA A 49 -4.41 -12.58 -5.13
N THR A 50 -4.28 -11.29 -4.84
CA THR A 50 -5.19 -10.53 -3.95
C THR A 50 -6.25 -9.74 -4.70
N ALA A 51 -6.07 -9.45 -5.98
CA ALA A 51 -6.95 -8.56 -6.74
C ALA A 51 -8.17 -9.30 -7.30
N GLU A 52 -9.34 -8.67 -7.16
CA GLU A 52 -10.60 -9.11 -7.78
C GLU A 52 -10.92 -8.17 -8.95
N ARG A 53 -10.39 -8.47 -10.14
CA ARG A 53 -10.47 -7.58 -11.32
C ARG A 53 -11.50 -8.06 -12.34
N PRO A 54 -12.24 -7.14 -12.98
CA PRO A 54 -13.07 -7.46 -14.15
C PRO A 54 -12.23 -8.11 -15.25
N ALA A 55 -12.83 -9.05 -15.98
CA ALA A 55 -12.23 -9.64 -17.17
C ALA A 55 -12.25 -8.64 -18.35
N TRP A 56 -11.37 -8.80 -19.33
CA TRP A 56 -11.33 -7.94 -20.52
C TRP A 56 -12.68 -7.89 -21.23
N GLU A 57 -13.34 -9.05 -21.35
CA GLU A 57 -14.63 -9.23 -22.02
C GLU A 57 -15.78 -8.51 -21.30
N SER A 58 -15.59 -8.13 -20.03
CA SER A 58 -16.58 -7.38 -19.24
C SER A 58 -16.52 -5.87 -19.43
N LEU A 59 -15.44 -5.34 -20.01
CA LEU A 59 -15.36 -3.91 -20.36
C LEU A 59 -16.35 -3.58 -21.48
N PRO A 60 -16.91 -2.36 -21.56
CA PRO A 60 -17.81 -1.99 -22.64
C PRO A 60 -17.18 -2.21 -24.04
N PRO A 61 -17.95 -2.67 -25.05
CA PRO A 61 -17.42 -2.90 -26.39
C PRO A 61 -16.70 -1.69 -27.01
N ALA A 62 -17.21 -0.47 -26.78
CA ALA A 62 -16.60 0.77 -27.24
C ALA A 62 -15.21 1.00 -26.62
N VAL A 63 -15.07 0.74 -25.32
CA VAL A 63 -13.78 0.84 -24.60
C VAL A 63 -12.78 -0.17 -25.15
N ARG A 64 -13.21 -1.43 -25.34
CA ARG A 64 -12.34 -2.48 -25.91
C ARG A 64 -11.86 -2.12 -27.32
N ALA A 65 -12.77 -1.62 -28.16
CA ALA A 65 -12.45 -1.20 -29.52
C ALA A 65 -11.47 -0.02 -29.53
N ALA A 66 -11.68 0.99 -28.67
CA ALA A 66 -10.81 2.15 -28.58
C ALA A 66 -9.41 1.80 -28.05
N VAL A 67 -9.31 0.90 -27.06
CA VAL A 67 -8.03 0.37 -26.57
C VAL A 67 -7.31 -0.40 -27.68
N ALA A 68 -7.98 -1.32 -28.39
CA ALA A 68 -7.37 -2.05 -29.51
C ALA A 68 -6.91 -1.10 -30.63
N ALA A 69 -7.69 -0.07 -30.95
CA ALA A 69 -7.31 0.95 -31.92
C ALA A 69 -6.05 1.74 -31.49
N ARG A 70 -5.94 2.11 -30.20
CA ARG A 70 -4.74 2.75 -29.65
C ARG A 70 -3.51 1.84 -29.62
N LEU A 71 -3.71 0.53 -29.49
CA LEU A 71 -2.64 -0.48 -29.58
C LEU A 71 -2.27 -0.82 -31.03
N GLY A 72 -3.08 -0.44 -32.02
CA GLY A 72 -2.82 -0.65 -33.45
C GLY A 72 -3.23 -2.02 -34.00
N ALA A 73 -3.60 -2.98 -33.14
CA ALA A 73 -4.01 -4.32 -33.54
C ALA A 73 -5.05 -4.93 -32.57
N PRO A 74 -5.82 -5.95 -33.00
CA PRO A 74 -6.78 -6.62 -32.13
C PRO A 74 -6.10 -7.25 -30.90
N VAL A 75 -6.71 -7.08 -29.72
CA VAL A 75 -6.30 -7.76 -28.50
C VAL A 75 -6.70 -9.23 -28.59
N VAL A 76 -5.72 -10.14 -28.56
CA VAL A 76 -5.93 -11.60 -28.67
C VAL A 76 -5.85 -12.32 -27.33
N SER A 77 -5.32 -11.65 -26.29
CA SER A 77 -5.39 -12.17 -24.93
C SER A 77 -5.27 -11.05 -23.90
N ALA A 78 -5.88 -11.28 -22.74
CA ALA A 78 -5.72 -10.45 -21.56
C ALA A 78 -5.35 -11.33 -20.36
N ARG A 79 -4.27 -10.97 -19.66
CA ARG A 79 -3.88 -11.60 -18.39
C ARG A 79 -4.03 -10.57 -17.28
N SER A 80 -5.09 -10.71 -16.47
CA SER A 80 -5.34 -9.81 -15.35
C SER A 80 -4.18 -9.84 -14.34
N ALA A 81 -3.83 -8.67 -13.81
CA ALA A 81 -2.89 -8.57 -12.70
C ALA A 81 -3.52 -9.13 -11.43
N GLY A 82 -2.91 -10.18 -10.86
CA GLY A 82 -3.40 -10.78 -9.62
C GLY A 82 -3.03 -9.99 -8.36
N ALA A 83 -2.06 -9.08 -8.43
CA ALA A 83 -1.60 -8.29 -7.29
C ALA A 83 -2.43 -7.00 -7.08
N GLY A 84 -2.55 -6.57 -5.82
CA GLY A 84 -3.22 -5.33 -5.40
C GLY A 84 -4.63 -5.54 -4.84
N PHE A 85 -5.22 -4.46 -4.30
CA PHE A 85 -6.48 -4.54 -3.54
C PHE A 85 -7.65 -3.75 -4.15
N THR A 86 -7.46 -3.18 -5.34
CA THR A 86 -8.52 -2.46 -6.09
C THR A 86 -9.27 -3.39 -7.03
N ARG A 87 -10.54 -3.07 -7.29
CA ARG A 87 -11.41 -3.81 -8.22
C ARG A 87 -11.46 -3.21 -9.63
N GLY A 88 -10.59 -2.25 -9.94
CA GLY A 88 -10.45 -1.72 -11.30
C GLY A 88 -9.86 -2.76 -12.26
N PHE A 89 -10.21 -2.65 -13.53
CA PHE A 89 -9.58 -3.46 -14.57
C PHE A 89 -8.09 -3.14 -14.60
N ALA A 90 -7.24 -4.17 -14.58
CA ALA A 90 -5.81 -4.04 -14.81
C ALA A 90 -5.27 -5.36 -15.37
N ALA A 91 -4.71 -5.33 -16.57
CA ALA A 91 -4.24 -6.52 -17.25
C ALA A 91 -3.07 -6.22 -18.19
N VAL A 92 -2.23 -7.24 -18.38
CA VAL A 92 -1.32 -7.29 -19.54
C VAL A 92 -2.14 -7.76 -20.74
N LEU A 93 -2.27 -6.90 -21.74
CA LEU A 93 -2.89 -7.19 -23.02
C LEU A 93 -1.82 -7.60 -24.01
N ARG A 94 -2.13 -8.58 -24.87
CA ARG A 94 -1.32 -8.95 -26.03
C ARG A 94 -2.15 -8.79 -27.30
N THR A 95 -1.58 -8.15 -28.30
CA THR A 95 -2.21 -7.92 -29.60
C THR A 95 -1.82 -8.99 -30.63
N ALA A 96 -2.57 -9.06 -31.73
CA ALA A 96 -2.39 -10.05 -32.79
C ALA A 96 -1.04 -9.93 -33.53
N ASP A 97 -0.44 -8.74 -33.54
CA ASP A 97 0.87 -8.45 -34.11
C ASP A 97 2.03 -8.69 -33.13
N GLY A 98 1.74 -9.13 -31.90
CA GLY A 98 2.73 -9.52 -30.90
C GLY A 98 3.14 -8.42 -29.92
N ASP A 99 2.64 -7.18 -30.05
CA ASP A 99 2.85 -6.15 -29.02
C ASP A 99 2.15 -6.54 -27.70
N SER A 100 2.65 -5.99 -26.60
CA SER A 100 2.06 -6.15 -25.27
C SER A 100 2.06 -4.82 -24.52
N ALA A 101 1.02 -4.61 -23.74
CA ALA A 101 0.84 -3.40 -22.94
C ALA A 101 0.15 -3.72 -21.62
N PHE A 102 0.47 -2.96 -20.57
CA PHE A 102 -0.27 -3.03 -19.32
C PHE A 102 -1.33 -1.93 -19.27
N VAL A 103 -2.61 -2.31 -19.20
CA VAL A 103 -3.73 -1.36 -19.22
C VAL A 103 -4.47 -1.42 -17.90
N LYS A 104 -4.68 -0.26 -17.26
CA LYS A 104 -5.65 -0.07 -16.18
C LYS A 104 -6.85 0.71 -16.70
N ALA A 105 -8.07 0.35 -16.30
CA ALA A 105 -9.29 1.05 -16.70
C ALA A 105 -10.37 1.01 -15.62
N ALA A 106 -11.13 2.11 -15.51
CA ALA A 106 -12.26 2.22 -14.59
C ALA A 106 -13.38 3.07 -15.20
N GLY A 107 -14.62 2.67 -14.94
CA GLY A 107 -15.83 3.43 -15.28
C GLY A 107 -16.05 4.55 -14.27
N HIS A 108 -16.28 5.77 -14.76
CA HIS A 108 -16.49 6.93 -13.92
C HIS A 108 -17.80 6.87 -13.13
N ALA A 109 -18.83 6.24 -13.71
CA ALA A 109 -20.13 6.10 -13.05
C ALA A 109 -20.07 5.18 -11.83
N GLU A 110 -19.34 4.07 -11.92
CA GLU A 110 -19.28 3.06 -10.86
C GLU A 110 -18.14 3.33 -9.88
N GLN A 111 -17.00 3.82 -10.38
CA GLN A 111 -15.74 3.93 -9.61
C GLN A 111 -15.02 5.26 -9.89
N PRO A 112 -15.66 6.42 -9.60
CA PRO A 112 -15.09 7.73 -9.91
C PRO A 112 -13.72 7.97 -9.25
N HIS A 113 -13.52 7.49 -8.03
CA HIS A 113 -12.24 7.59 -7.33
C HIS A 113 -11.09 6.85 -8.04
N LEU A 114 -11.35 5.70 -8.69
CA LEU A 114 -10.32 4.99 -9.46
C LEU A 114 -9.91 5.77 -10.71
N VAL A 115 -10.87 6.48 -11.32
CA VAL A 115 -10.58 7.38 -12.45
C VAL A 115 -9.63 8.49 -12.01
N ASP A 116 -9.91 9.14 -10.86
CA ASP A 116 -9.04 10.17 -10.30
C ASP A 116 -7.63 9.62 -10.00
N TRP A 117 -7.56 8.41 -9.46
CA TRP A 117 -6.28 7.75 -9.15
C TRP A 117 -5.46 7.44 -10.41
N TYR A 118 -6.08 6.88 -11.45
CA TYR A 118 -5.39 6.62 -12.71
C TYR A 118 -4.98 7.91 -13.42
N ALA A 119 -5.79 8.96 -13.37
CA ALA A 119 -5.43 10.26 -13.92
C ALA A 119 -4.21 10.86 -13.20
N ARG A 120 -4.19 10.76 -11.87
CA ARG A 120 -3.06 11.18 -11.04
C ARG A 120 -1.79 10.38 -11.34
N GLU A 121 -1.90 9.05 -11.41
CA GLU A 121 -0.78 8.17 -11.77
C GLU A 121 -0.19 8.54 -13.15
N ALA A 122 -1.03 8.73 -14.17
CA ALA A 122 -0.56 9.16 -15.49
C ALA A 122 0.14 10.53 -15.45
N ALA A 123 -0.39 11.49 -14.69
CA ALA A 123 0.22 12.81 -14.54
C ALA A 123 1.63 12.73 -13.92
N ILE A 124 1.80 11.87 -12.92
CA ILE A 124 3.09 11.60 -12.26
C ILE A 124 4.05 10.87 -13.19
N LEU A 125 3.64 9.76 -13.79
CA LEU A 125 4.49 8.94 -14.67
C LEU A 125 5.06 9.73 -15.86
N THR A 126 4.30 10.69 -16.39
CA THR A 126 4.74 11.58 -17.49
C THR A 126 5.90 12.50 -17.09
N ARG A 127 6.10 12.74 -15.78
CA ARG A 127 7.03 13.73 -15.23
C ARG A 127 8.11 13.11 -14.34
N LEU A 128 8.09 11.80 -14.14
CA LEU A 128 9.16 11.11 -13.43
C LEU A 128 10.46 11.17 -14.26
N PRO A 129 11.63 11.30 -13.61
CA PRO A 129 12.91 11.24 -14.30
C PRO A 129 13.06 10.02 -15.22
N ALA A 130 13.76 10.23 -16.33
CA ALA A 130 14.17 9.15 -17.23
C ALA A 130 15.17 8.20 -16.54
N GLY A 131 15.28 6.96 -17.01
CA GLY A 131 16.24 5.98 -16.47
C GLY A 131 15.81 5.27 -15.17
N LEU A 132 14.77 5.76 -14.48
CA LEU A 132 14.21 5.06 -13.32
C LEU A 132 13.51 3.74 -13.71
N PRO A 133 13.59 2.70 -12.85
CA PRO A 133 12.93 1.41 -13.05
C PRO A 133 11.43 1.51 -12.75
N VAL A 134 10.72 2.25 -13.59
CA VAL A 134 9.28 2.53 -13.48
C VAL A 134 8.60 2.25 -14.83
N PRO A 135 7.40 1.64 -14.86
CA PRO A 135 6.65 1.45 -16.09
C PRO A 135 6.35 2.79 -16.77
N ARG A 136 6.68 2.94 -18.05
CA ARG A 136 6.47 4.20 -18.77
C ARG A 136 5.04 4.30 -19.29
N LEU A 137 4.46 5.50 -19.17
CA LEU A 137 3.15 5.80 -19.75
C LEU A 137 3.28 5.84 -21.28
N ARG A 138 2.48 5.02 -21.98
CA ARG A 138 2.32 5.08 -23.44
C ARG A 138 1.27 6.11 -23.83
N TRP A 139 0.10 6.05 -23.20
CA TRP A 139 -1.01 6.96 -23.47
C TRP A 139 -2.12 6.84 -22.41
N THR A 140 -3.02 7.81 -22.42
CA THR A 140 -4.29 7.79 -21.69
C THR A 140 -5.46 7.82 -22.68
N LEU A 141 -6.64 7.40 -22.22
CA LEU A 141 -7.86 7.31 -23.01
C LEU A 141 -9.08 7.64 -22.13
N TRP A 142 -9.98 8.48 -22.65
CA TRP A 142 -11.34 8.61 -22.15
C TRP A 142 -12.31 8.15 -23.24
N GLU A 143 -13.12 7.15 -22.95
CA GLU A 143 -14.05 6.57 -23.92
C GLU A 143 -15.30 6.03 -23.21
N ALA A 144 -16.49 6.33 -23.73
CA ALA A 144 -17.76 5.81 -23.22
C ALA A 144 -17.93 5.90 -21.68
N GLY A 145 -17.44 6.97 -21.04
CA GLY A 145 -17.50 7.17 -19.59
C GLY A 145 -16.46 6.38 -18.78
N TRP A 146 -15.47 5.79 -19.44
CA TRP A 146 -14.34 5.09 -18.84
C TRP A 146 -13.04 5.85 -19.06
N TYR A 147 -12.18 5.83 -18.06
CA TYR A 147 -10.80 6.30 -18.17
C TYR A 147 -9.84 5.12 -18.15
N ALA A 148 -8.88 5.11 -19.05
CA ALA A 148 -7.84 4.10 -19.14
C ALA A 148 -6.44 4.74 -19.24
N ILE A 149 -5.47 4.07 -18.63
CA ILE A 149 -4.04 4.35 -18.78
C ILE A 149 -3.36 3.12 -19.34
N CYS A 150 -2.43 3.33 -20.27
CA CYS A 150 -1.64 2.29 -20.89
C CYS A 150 -0.16 2.51 -20.59
N LEU A 151 0.48 1.50 -20.01
CA LEU A 151 1.87 1.50 -19.61
C LEU A 151 2.65 0.44 -20.39
N ASP A 152 3.97 0.60 -20.45
CA ASP A 152 4.86 -0.49 -20.83
C ASP A 152 4.65 -1.69 -19.91
N PRO A 153 4.53 -2.91 -20.47
CA PRO A 153 4.41 -4.09 -19.64
C PRO A 153 5.78 -4.41 -19.02
N VAL A 154 5.78 -4.73 -17.73
CA VAL A 154 6.95 -5.31 -17.07
C VAL A 154 6.78 -6.83 -17.06
N ASP A 155 7.69 -7.53 -17.74
CA ASP A 155 7.77 -9.00 -17.73
C ASP A 155 8.51 -9.46 -16.47
N GLY A 156 7.75 -9.54 -15.37
CA GLY A 156 8.29 -9.88 -14.05
C GLY A 156 7.24 -10.47 -13.11
N HIS A 157 7.68 -10.79 -11.90
CA HIS A 157 6.84 -11.33 -10.83
C HIS A 157 6.91 -10.47 -9.57
N THR A 158 5.82 -10.48 -8.79
CA THR A 158 5.84 -9.91 -7.43
C THR A 158 6.87 -10.66 -6.59
N PRO A 159 7.69 -9.97 -5.77
CA PRO A 159 8.67 -10.63 -4.91
C PRO A 159 8.05 -11.76 -4.08
N ARG A 160 8.81 -12.83 -3.92
CA ARG A 160 8.42 -14.04 -3.18
C ARG A 160 8.42 -13.74 -1.68
N LEU A 161 7.45 -14.31 -0.97
CA LEU A 161 7.37 -14.25 0.50
C LEU A 161 7.37 -15.67 1.10
N PRO A 162 8.12 -15.93 2.19
CA PRO A 162 9.14 -15.05 2.80
C PRO A 162 10.19 -14.58 1.78
N TRP A 163 10.75 -13.38 2.00
CA TRP A 163 11.64 -12.72 1.05
C TRP A 163 12.78 -13.63 0.61
N ASP A 164 12.94 -13.79 -0.71
CA ASP A 164 14.21 -14.22 -1.28
C ASP A 164 15.24 -13.11 -1.04
N PRO A 165 16.42 -13.40 -0.44
CA PRO A 165 17.41 -12.37 -0.14
C PRO A 165 17.89 -11.57 -1.35
N ALA A 166 17.96 -12.20 -2.53
CA ALA A 166 18.37 -11.51 -3.76
C ALA A 166 17.28 -10.54 -4.23
N GLU A 167 16.01 -10.92 -4.12
CA GLU A 167 14.88 -10.05 -4.49
C GLU A 167 14.74 -8.85 -3.54
N LEU A 168 14.98 -9.05 -2.24
CA LEU A 168 15.02 -7.94 -1.29
C LEU A 168 16.18 -7.00 -1.62
N THR A 169 17.37 -7.55 -1.89
CA THR A 169 18.55 -6.76 -2.25
C THR A 169 18.29 -5.94 -3.52
N ALA A 170 17.71 -6.54 -4.55
CA ALA A 170 17.33 -5.86 -5.79
C ALA A 170 16.31 -4.74 -5.52
N THR A 171 15.32 -5.00 -4.67
CA THR A 171 14.29 -4.01 -4.30
C THR A 171 14.89 -2.83 -3.55
N LEU A 172 15.73 -3.08 -2.55
CA LEU A 172 16.40 -2.02 -1.79
C LEU A 172 17.36 -1.22 -2.69
N THR A 173 18.10 -1.88 -3.57
CA THR A 173 19.00 -1.21 -4.53
C THR A 173 18.21 -0.30 -5.47
N GLY A 174 17.17 -0.82 -6.13
CA GLY A 174 16.33 -0.02 -7.02
C GLY A 174 15.62 1.12 -6.29
N TYR A 175 15.24 0.93 -5.02
CA TYR A 175 14.61 1.99 -4.23
C TYR A 175 15.62 3.08 -3.84
N ALA A 176 16.88 2.73 -3.60
CA ALA A 176 17.95 3.72 -3.44
C ALA A 176 18.10 4.61 -4.69
N ASP A 177 18.07 4.03 -5.90
CA ASP A 177 18.13 4.79 -7.15
C ASP A 177 16.93 5.72 -7.33
N VAL A 178 15.71 5.22 -7.04
CA VAL A 178 14.48 6.02 -7.09
C VAL A 178 14.55 7.19 -6.11
N THR A 179 14.94 6.95 -4.87
CA THR A 179 14.98 7.98 -3.83
C THR A 179 16.07 9.01 -4.07
N ALA A 180 17.22 8.61 -4.63
CA ALA A 180 18.26 9.54 -5.06
C ALA A 180 17.74 10.49 -6.15
N ALA A 181 17.02 9.98 -7.14
CA ALA A 181 16.46 10.82 -8.21
C ALA A 181 15.29 11.72 -7.76
N LEU A 182 14.65 11.40 -6.64
CA LEU A 182 13.51 12.14 -6.09
C LEU A 182 13.86 12.98 -4.86
N ALA A 183 15.14 13.02 -4.45
CA ALA A 183 15.63 13.85 -3.36
C ALA A 183 15.53 15.35 -3.72
N ASP A 184 15.81 15.70 -4.98
CA ASP A 184 15.59 17.01 -5.57
C ASP A 184 14.63 16.88 -6.76
N PRO A 185 13.30 16.89 -6.51
CA PRO A 185 12.32 16.54 -7.53
C PRO A 185 12.23 17.61 -8.61
N PRO A 186 12.07 17.22 -9.90
CA PRO A 186 11.90 18.17 -10.98
C PRO A 186 10.71 19.11 -10.77
N ALA A 187 10.86 20.38 -11.15
CA ALA A 187 9.84 21.41 -10.92
C ALA A 187 8.49 21.05 -11.58
N GLU A 188 8.52 20.44 -12.76
CA GLU A 188 7.36 19.95 -13.47
C GLU A 188 6.61 18.86 -12.71
N LEU A 189 7.33 18.00 -11.97
CA LEU A 189 6.74 16.95 -11.15
C LEU A 189 6.07 17.54 -9.92
N VAL A 190 6.71 18.51 -9.26
CA VAL A 190 6.13 19.25 -8.13
C VAL A 190 4.88 20.03 -8.54
N ALA A 191 4.87 20.59 -9.76
CA ALA A 191 3.74 21.34 -10.31
C ALA A 191 2.45 20.52 -10.50
N VAL A 192 2.50 19.18 -10.37
CA VAL A 192 1.31 18.31 -10.33
C VAL A 192 0.43 18.59 -9.11
N GLY A 193 0.95 19.26 -8.07
CA GLY A 193 0.21 19.49 -6.83
C GLY A 193 0.26 18.25 -5.94
N LEU A 194 1.47 17.83 -5.59
CA LEU A 194 1.68 16.69 -4.70
C LEU A 194 1.32 17.07 -3.25
N PRO A 195 0.57 16.22 -2.51
CA PRO A 195 0.28 16.46 -1.11
C PRO A 195 1.55 16.42 -0.26
N GLN A 196 1.45 16.95 0.95
CA GLN A 196 2.47 16.79 1.98
C GLN A 196 2.16 15.56 2.82
N LEU A 197 3.13 14.67 3.02
CA LEU A 197 2.97 13.51 3.92
C LEU A 197 2.62 13.98 5.34
N ALA A 198 3.08 15.15 5.77
CA ALA A 198 2.72 15.72 7.06
C ALA A 198 1.21 15.96 7.21
N ASP A 199 0.54 16.38 6.14
CA ASP A 199 -0.90 16.64 6.14
C ASP A 199 -1.66 15.32 6.03
N LEU A 200 -1.25 14.44 5.10
CA LEU A 200 -1.78 13.08 5.00
C LEU A 200 -1.68 12.34 6.34
N ALA A 201 -0.56 12.49 7.06
CA ALA A 201 -0.36 11.88 8.36
C ALA A 201 -1.45 12.31 9.33
N ARG A 202 -1.68 13.62 9.48
CA ARG A 202 -2.72 14.14 10.38
C ARG A 202 -4.10 13.67 9.98
N ASP A 203 -4.40 13.67 8.69
CA ASP A 203 -5.76 13.48 8.20
C ASP A 203 -6.15 11.99 8.15
N ASP A 204 -5.23 11.12 7.70
CA ASP A 204 -5.52 9.74 7.29
C ASP A 204 -4.64 8.65 7.95
N ILE A 205 -3.45 8.96 8.49
CA ILE A 205 -2.49 7.95 8.99
C ILE A 205 -2.48 7.83 10.52
N LEU A 206 -2.62 8.94 11.23
CA LEU A 206 -2.54 8.94 12.70
C LEU A 206 -3.88 8.56 13.32
N TRP A 207 -3.91 7.42 14.01
CA TRP A 207 -5.15 6.86 14.55
C TRP A 207 -5.09 6.58 16.05
N TRP A 208 -3.91 6.45 16.67
CA TRP A 208 -3.84 6.21 18.10
C TRP A 208 -4.41 7.39 18.90
N GLY A 209 -4.23 8.62 18.43
CA GLY A 209 -4.83 9.82 19.02
C GLY A 209 -6.35 9.81 18.94
N GLU A 210 -6.92 9.30 17.84
CA GLU A 210 -8.36 9.14 17.67
C GLU A 210 -8.93 8.07 18.61
N VAL A 211 -8.21 6.97 18.76
CA VAL A 211 -8.53 5.89 19.72
C VAL A 211 -8.44 6.40 21.16
N ALA A 212 -7.38 7.12 21.52
CA ALA A 212 -7.19 7.69 22.86
C ALA A 212 -8.25 8.73 23.22
N ALA A 213 -8.72 9.49 22.22
CA ALA A 213 -9.82 10.44 22.40
C ALA A 213 -11.21 9.77 22.40
N GLY A 214 -11.30 8.45 22.22
CA GLY A 214 -12.56 7.71 22.17
C GLY A 214 -13.42 8.00 20.94
N ARG A 215 -12.83 8.57 19.88
CA ARG A 215 -13.53 8.81 18.60
C ARG A 215 -13.54 7.57 17.71
N GLU A 216 -12.60 6.67 17.93
CA GLU A 216 -12.52 5.36 17.28
C GLU A 216 -12.39 4.24 18.31
N PRO A 217 -12.97 3.06 18.07
CA PRO A 217 -12.80 1.93 18.97
C PRO A 217 -11.34 1.45 18.95
N PRO A 218 -10.79 1.01 20.09
CA PRO A 218 -9.47 0.43 20.11
C PRO A 218 -9.45 -0.85 19.26
N PRO A 219 -8.51 -0.99 18.30
CA PRO A 219 -8.39 -2.24 17.57
C PRO A 219 -7.92 -3.36 18.50
N PRO A 220 -8.07 -4.64 18.11
CA PRO A 220 -7.49 -5.76 18.86
C PRO A 220 -5.97 -5.60 18.98
N LEU A 221 -5.48 -5.32 20.19
CA LEU A 221 -4.05 -5.15 20.44
C LEU A 221 -3.38 -6.47 20.87
N PRO A 222 -2.22 -6.82 20.29
CA PRO A 222 -1.40 -7.92 20.78
C PRO A 222 -0.93 -7.63 22.21
N ALA A 223 -0.71 -8.69 23.00
CA ALA A 223 -0.41 -8.58 24.43
C ALA A 223 0.69 -7.55 24.78
N PRO A 224 1.82 -7.47 24.04
CA PRO A 224 2.90 -6.54 24.37
C PRO A 224 2.53 -5.05 24.24
N ALA A 225 1.55 -4.74 23.39
CA ALA A 225 1.09 -3.37 23.16
C ALA A 225 -0.11 -2.97 24.04
N ARG A 226 -0.66 -3.91 24.84
CA ARG A 226 -1.78 -3.60 25.74
C ARG A 226 -1.31 -2.66 26.83
N GLY A 227 -2.08 -1.60 27.08
CA GLY A 227 -1.73 -0.57 28.07
C GLY A 227 -0.70 0.44 27.59
N ARG A 228 -0.23 0.35 26.33
CA ARG A 228 0.78 1.24 25.75
C ARG A 228 0.21 2.34 24.84
N LEU A 229 -1.07 2.65 24.99
CA LEU A 229 -1.75 3.60 24.09
C LEU A 229 -1.14 5.00 24.17
N ALA A 230 -0.73 5.44 25.36
CA ALA A 230 -0.09 6.74 25.53
C ALA A 230 1.27 6.81 24.82
N GLU A 231 2.07 5.76 24.90
CA GLU A 231 3.34 5.63 24.17
C GLU A 231 3.12 5.62 22.66
N LEU A 232 2.13 4.86 22.16
CA LEU A 232 1.79 4.82 20.73
C LEU A 232 1.36 6.19 20.20
N VAL A 233 0.53 6.93 20.95
CA VAL A 233 0.15 8.31 20.64
C VAL A 233 1.37 9.23 20.59
N ALA A 234 2.26 9.14 21.59
CA ALA A 234 3.45 9.97 21.65
C ALA A 234 4.40 9.70 20.47
N LEU A 235 4.57 8.44 20.07
CA LEU A 235 5.38 8.05 18.92
C LEU A 235 4.77 8.61 17.63
N GLU A 236 3.52 8.27 17.32
CA GLU A 236 2.89 8.62 16.04
C GLU A 236 2.77 10.15 15.84
N SER A 237 2.56 10.90 16.94
CA SER A 237 2.38 12.36 16.90
C SER A 237 3.60 13.13 16.39
N ARG A 238 4.77 12.46 16.33
CA ARG A 238 6.02 13.05 15.82
C ARG A 238 6.13 12.97 14.30
N LEU A 239 5.40 12.05 13.66
CA LEU A 239 5.48 11.81 12.21
C LEU A 239 5.23 13.08 11.38
N PRO A 240 4.19 13.89 11.62
CA PRO A 240 3.95 15.09 10.81
C PRO A 240 5.09 16.10 10.91
N GLY A 241 5.69 16.24 12.10
CA GLY A 241 6.81 17.14 12.31
C GLY A 241 8.07 16.68 11.57
N TYR A 242 8.34 15.38 11.54
CA TYR A 242 9.45 14.82 10.76
C TYR A 242 9.19 14.96 9.26
N ALA A 243 7.99 14.59 8.82
CA ALA A 243 7.61 14.66 7.42
C ALA A 243 7.69 16.08 6.84
N ALA A 244 7.28 17.11 7.62
CA ALA A 244 7.30 18.50 7.17
C ALA A 244 8.71 19.10 7.03
N ARG A 245 9.72 18.51 7.67
CA ARG A 245 11.10 19.04 7.66
C ARG A 245 12.02 18.29 6.72
N THR A 246 11.61 17.13 6.21
CA THR A 246 12.44 16.33 5.32
C THR A 246 12.06 16.62 3.87
N PRO A 247 12.99 17.13 3.04
CA PRO A 247 12.74 17.38 1.63
C PRO A 247 12.68 16.07 0.83
N GLY A 248 12.32 16.21 -0.45
CA GLY A 248 12.21 15.09 -1.39
C GLY A 248 10.78 14.57 -1.53
N LEU A 249 10.65 13.51 -2.34
CA LEU A 249 9.38 12.83 -2.55
C LEU A 249 9.47 11.38 -2.05
N THR A 250 8.34 10.90 -1.55
CA THR A 250 8.11 9.52 -1.15
C THR A 250 7.02 8.95 -2.05
N HIS A 251 7.20 7.71 -2.53
CA HIS A 251 6.21 6.96 -3.30
C HIS A 251 4.85 6.92 -2.58
N GLY A 252 4.86 6.88 -1.25
CA GLY A 252 3.70 7.00 -0.37
C GLY A 252 2.84 5.75 -0.31
N ASP A 253 3.28 4.64 -0.91
CA ASP A 253 2.54 3.38 -0.93
C ASP A 253 3.44 2.19 -1.35
N LEU A 254 4.73 2.24 -0.97
CA LEU A 254 5.68 1.20 -1.34
C LEU A 254 5.39 -0.10 -0.57
N ARG A 255 4.87 -1.09 -1.29
CA ARG A 255 4.56 -2.43 -0.78
C ARG A 255 5.11 -3.49 -1.73
N VAL A 256 5.24 -4.71 -1.23
CA VAL A 256 5.68 -5.86 -2.02
C VAL A 256 4.83 -6.07 -3.29
N ASP A 257 3.50 -5.86 -3.25
CA ASP A 257 2.63 -5.98 -4.43
C ASP A 257 2.74 -4.83 -5.43
N ASN A 258 3.43 -3.75 -5.07
CA ASN A 258 3.78 -2.63 -5.93
C ASN A 258 5.21 -2.76 -6.51
N VAL A 259 5.88 -3.89 -6.30
CA VAL A 259 7.19 -4.21 -6.86
C VAL A 259 7.08 -5.41 -7.80
N LEU A 260 7.81 -5.35 -8.91
CA LEU A 260 8.02 -6.49 -9.82
C LEU A 260 9.52 -6.75 -9.99
N ILE A 261 9.94 -8.01 -9.90
CA ILE A 261 11.29 -8.44 -10.24
C ILE A 261 11.26 -8.95 -11.68
N ASP A 262 12.02 -8.33 -12.57
CA ASP A 262 12.12 -8.76 -13.96
C ASP A 262 13.04 -9.98 -14.13
N ARG A 263 13.12 -10.50 -15.35
CA ARG A 263 13.97 -11.66 -15.67
C ARG A 263 15.47 -11.44 -15.45
N ALA A 264 15.93 -10.18 -15.44
CA ALA A 264 17.31 -9.83 -15.16
C ALA A 264 17.57 -9.69 -13.65
N GLY A 265 16.54 -9.81 -12.81
CA GLY A 265 16.63 -9.63 -11.37
C GLY A 265 16.53 -8.17 -10.93
N THR A 266 16.11 -7.26 -11.81
CA THR A 266 15.94 -5.83 -11.49
C THR A 266 14.55 -5.58 -10.90
N ALA A 267 14.47 -4.77 -9.86
CA ALA A 267 13.22 -4.36 -9.26
C ALA A 267 12.60 -3.16 -9.99
N TRP A 268 11.31 -3.26 -10.32
CA TRP A 268 10.48 -2.23 -10.93
C TRP A 268 9.39 -1.78 -9.98
N PHE A 269 9.19 -0.46 -9.87
CA PHE A 269 8.25 0.16 -8.93
C PHE A 269 6.98 0.63 -9.65
N CYS A 270 5.84 0.14 -9.19
CA CYS A 270 4.53 0.32 -9.80
C CYS A 270 3.58 1.10 -8.87
N ASP A 271 2.47 1.59 -9.42
CA ASP A 271 1.39 2.27 -8.69
C ASP A 271 1.81 3.60 -8.03
N TRP A 272 2.17 4.55 -8.89
CA TRP A 272 2.65 5.88 -8.51
C TRP A 272 1.57 6.86 -8.05
N THR A 273 0.35 6.38 -7.82
CA THR A 273 -0.82 7.20 -7.46
C THR A 273 -0.56 8.09 -6.23
N TRP A 274 0.23 7.61 -5.26
CA TRP A 274 0.34 8.19 -3.91
C TRP A 274 1.59 9.04 -3.67
N LEU A 275 2.33 9.38 -4.73
CA LEU A 275 3.51 10.23 -4.63
C LEU A 275 3.18 11.52 -3.88
N CYS A 276 3.97 11.83 -2.85
CA CYS A 276 3.81 13.00 -2.01
C CYS A 276 5.16 13.54 -1.53
N HIS A 277 5.17 14.77 -1.05
CA HIS A 277 6.33 15.36 -0.39
C HIS A 277 6.56 14.71 0.96
N GLY A 278 7.78 14.28 1.22
CA GLY A 278 8.13 13.69 2.50
C GLY A 278 9.35 12.79 2.44
N PRO A 279 9.74 12.24 3.61
CA PRO A 279 10.92 11.43 3.78
C PRO A 279 10.80 10.06 3.10
N ALA A 280 11.79 9.72 2.28
CA ALA A 280 11.92 8.41 1.64
C ALA A 280 11.98 7.23 2.62
N TRP A 281 12.42 7.45 3.87
CA TRP A 281 12.43 6.40 4.91
C TRP A 281 11.02 5.93 5.30
N PHE A 282 9.98 6.70 5.02
CA PHE A 282 8.60 6.32 5.33
C PHE A 282 8.19 5.07 4.53
N ASP A 283 8.39 5.11 3.21
CA ASP A 283 8.17 3.96 2.33
C ASP A 283 9.12 2.80 2.63
N LEU A 284 10.39 3.08 2.98
CA LEU A 284 11.34 2.04 3.37
C LEU A 284 10.84 1.27 4.59
N ALA A 285 10.36 1.96 5.62
CA ALA A 285 9.80 1.33 6.81
C ALA A 285 8.56 0.49 6.45
N GLY A 286 7.67 1.01 5.59
CA GLY A 286 6.50 0.29 5.09
C GLY A 286 6.85 -1.02 4.37
N LEU A 287 7.81 -0.97 3.45
CA LEU A 287 8.33 -2.13 2.73
C LEU A 287 8.91 -3.18 3.69
N LEU A 288 9.76 -2.72 4.61
CA LEU A 288 10.49 -3.60 5.54
C LEU A 288 9.61 -4.30 6.57
N ILE A 289 8.33 -3.93 6.74
CA ILE A 289 7.38 -4.73 7.54
C ILE A 289 7.29 -6.16 7.01
N THR A 290 7.31 -6.36 5.68
CA THR A 290 7.31 -7.69 5.07
C THR A 290 8.66 -8.41 5.22
N GLY A 291 9.76 -7.66 5.31
CA GLY A 291 11.10 -8.17 5.64
C GLY A 291 11.18 -8.67 7.08
N TYR A 292 10.64 -7.89 8.03
CA TYR A 292 10.51 -8.29 9.43
C TYR A 292 9.71 -9.59 9.55
N ALA A 293 8.57 -9.66 8.87
CA ALA A 293 7.72 -10.85 8.85
C ALA A 293 8.38 -12.08 8.19
N SER A 294 9.42 -11.84 7.36
CA SER A 294 10.26 -12.90 6.79
C SER A 294 11.41 -13.33 7.70
N GLY A 295 11.56 -12.71 8.88
CA GLY A 295 12.59 -13.03 9.86
C GLY A 295 13.96 -12.42 9.56
N LEU A 296 14.02 -11.38 8.73
CA LEU A 296 15.27 -10.73 8.34
C LEU A 296 15.68 -9.64 9.33
N ASP A 297 16.99 -9.31 9.35
CA ASP A 297 17.53 -8.19 10.13
C ASP A 297 17.23 -6.85 9.44
N VAL A 298 15.97 -6.44 9.54
CA VAL A 298 15.47 -5.21 8.91
C VAL A 298 15.87 -3.94 9.67
N ASP A 299 16.31 -4.06 10.92
CA ASP A 299 16.89 -2.95 11.68
C ASP A 299 18.23 -2.52 11.06
N ALA A 300 19.09 -3.50 10.75
CA ALA A 300 20.32 -3.26 10.03
C ALA A 300 20.04 -2.77 8.60
N ALA A 301 19.07 -3.38 7.90
CA ALA A 301 18.71 -2.96 6.54
C ALA A 301 18.21 -1.51 6.49
N PHE A 302 17.34 -1.10 7.41
CA PHE A 302 16.86 0.28 7.50
C PHE A 302 18.03 1.25 7.77
N THR A 303 18.88 0.92 8.75
CA THR A 303 20.00 1.78 9.16
C THR A 303 21.04 1.99 8.06
N ALA A 304 21.32 0.94 7.27
CA ALA A 304 22.31 0.99 6.19
C ALA A 304 21.79 1.63 4.90
N HIS A 305 20.47 1.77 4.73
CA HIS A 305 19.88 2.18 3.47
C HIS A 305 20.01 3.70 3.24
N PRO A 306 20.39 4.18 2.03
CA PRO A 306 20.50 5.60 1.71
C PRO A 306 19.24 6.42 1.98
N ALA A 307 18.05 5.85 1.74
CA ALA A 307 16.76 6.49 2.03
C ALA A 307 16.53 6.84 3.52
N ALA A 308 17.29 6.23 4.45
CA ALA A 308 17.25 6.54 5.87
C ALA A 308 18.40 7.47 6.32
N ALA A 309 19.25 7.92 5.40
CA ALA A 309 20.34 8.84 5.73
C ALA A 309 19.77 10.14 6.31
N GLY A 310 20.26 10.52 7.49
CA GLY A 310 19.79 11.72 8.21
C GLY A 310 18.39 11.60 8.82
N ALA A 311 17.77 10.41 8.80
CA ALA A 311 16.53 10.18 9.53
C ALA A 311 16.74 10.41 11.03
N PRO A 312 15.76 11.00 11.75
CA PRO A 312 15.79 11.06 13.21
C PRO A 312 16.03 9.66 13.82
N PRO A 313 16.72 9.56 14.97
CA PRO A 313 17.09 8.26 15.56
C PRO A 313 15.92 7.30 15.80
N ASP A 314 14.72 7.85 16.00
CA ASP A 314 13.49 7.12 16.25
C ASP A 314 12.49 7.19 15.08
N ALA A 315 12.90 7.63 13.89
CA ALA A 315 12.04 7.76 12.72
C ALA A 315 11.36 6.43 12.36
N LEU A 316 12.10 5.32 12.46
CA LEU A 316 11.54 3.98 12.24
C LEU A 316 10.42 3.68 13.25
N ASP A 317 10.63 3.95 14.54
CA ASP A 317 9.64 3.67 15.60
C ASP A 317 8.38 4.52 15.43
N VAL A 318 8.56 5.80 15.11
CA VAL A 318 7.49 6.75 14.78
C VAL A 318 6.65 6.24 13.61
N THR A 319 7.32 5.75 12.56
CA THR A 319 6.64 5.23 11.37
C THR A 319 5.89 3.96 11.65
N LEU A 320 6.51 3.01 12.37
CA LEU A 320 5.87 1.75 12.73
C LEU A 320 4.66 1.97 13.63
N ALA A 321 4.73 2.91 14.57
CA ALA A 321 3.59 3.30 15.39
C ALA A 321 2.44 3.83 14.52
N ALA A 322 2.72 4.78 13.62
CA ALA A 322 1.71 5.35 12.72
C ALA A 322 1.10 4.29 11.78
N LEU A 323 1.92 3.48 11.11
CA LEU A 323 1.44 2.43 10.21
C LEU A 323 0.67 1.34 10.94
N ALA A 324 1.06 0.97 12.16
CA ALA A 324 0.31 0.02 12.98
C ALA A 324 -1.10 0.55 13.30
N GLY A 325 -1.22 1.81 13.71
CA GLY A 325 -2.51 2.46 14.01
C GLY A 325 -3.41 2.54 12.79
N TYR A 326 -2.85 3.01 11.67
CA TYR A 326 -3.52 3.06 10.38
C TYR A 326 -4.07 1.69 9.96
N HIS A 327 -3.21 0.68 9.87
CA HIS A 327 -3.61 -0.62 9.35
C HIS A 327 -4.59 -1.35 10.28
N LEU A 328 -4.38 -1.34 11.60
CA LEU A 328 -5.26 -2.03 12.54
C LEU A 328 -6.65 -1.39 12.59
N THR A 329 -6.74 -0.07 12.51
CA THR A 329 -8.02 0.64 12.51
C THR A 329 -8.73 0.49 11.16
N ALA A 330 -8.00 0.61 10.04
CA ALA A 330 -8.56 0.43 8.70
C ALA A 330 -9.08 -0.99 8.46
N ALA A 331 -8.46 -2.02 9.05
CA ALA A 331 -8.91 -3.41 8.97
C ALA A 331 -10.35 -3.63 9.49
N ALA A 332 -10.85 -2.76 10.35
CA ALA A 332 -12.22 -2.83 10.89
C ALA A 332 -13.26 -2.13 9.99
N SER A 333 -12.81 -1.38 8.98
CA SER A 333 -13.65 -0.44 8.21
C SER A 333 -13.41 -0.51 6.69
N ALA A 334 -12.90 -1.63 6.18
CA ALA A 334 -12.60 -1.77 4.75
C ALA A 334 -13.84 -1.51 3.87
N PRO A 335 -13.70 -0.74 2.78
CA PRO A 335 -14.83 -0.40 1.94
C PRO A 335 -15.34 -1.63 1.18
N PRO A 336 -16.67 -1.73 0.92
CA PRO A 336 -17.24 -2.86 0.16
C PRO A 336 -16.66 -3.00 -1.26
N THR A 337 -16.08 -1.93 -1.81
CA THR A 337 -15.50 -1.86 -3.14
C THR A 337 -14.04 -2.33 -3.19
N ALA A 338 -13.42 -2.68 -2.07
CA ALA A 338 -12.08 -3.26 -2.05
C ALA A 338 -12.10 -4.79 -2.22
N SER A 339 -10.94 -5.37 -2.55
CA SER A 339 -10.73 -6.82 -2.47
C SER A 339 -11.13 -7.39 -1.10
N ALA A 340 -11.74 -8.58 -1.08
CA ALA A 340 -12.09 -9.29 0.16
C ALA A 340 -10.86 -9.63 1.02
N HIS A 341 -9.66 -9.61 0.43
CA HIS A 341 -8.39 -9.84 1.11
C HIS A 341 -7.87 -8.60 1.87
N LEU A 342 -8.41 -7.40 1.61
CA LEU A 342 -7.91 -6.15 2.17
C LEU A 342 -7.92 -6.12 3.72
N PRO A 343 -9.00 -6.49 4.43
CA PRO A 343 -9.01 -6.48 5.90
C PRO A 343 -7.95 -7.40 6.51
N ALA A 344 -7.75 -8.59 5.91
CA ALA A 344 -6.77 -9.56 6.40
C ALA A 344 -5.35 -9.06 6.20
N HIS A 345 -5.06 -8.46 5.04
CA HIS A 345 -3.79 -7.79 4.77
C HIS A 345 -3.52 -6.64 5.74
N GLN A 346 -4.49 -5.75 5.95
CA GLN A 346 -4.37 -4.62 6.87
C GLN A 346 -4.10 -5.10 8.30
N ARG A 347 -4.91 -6.04 8.82
CA ARG A 347 -4.71 -6.58 10.17
C ARG A 347 -3.31 -7.16 10.33
N TRP A 348 -2.90 -8.04 9.42
CA TRP A 348 -1.57 -8.66 9.47
C TRP A 348 -0.46 -7.61 9.41
N THR A 349 -0.54 -6.63 8.49
CA THR A 349 0.49 -5.59 8.34
C THR A 349 0.62 -4.77 9.62
N GLY A 350 -0.50 -4.37 10.21
CA GLY A 350 -0.50 -3.62 11.47
C GLY A 350 0.02 -4.42 12.66
N GLU A 351 -0.29 -5.71 12.74
CA GLU A 351 0.26 -6.62 13.75
C GLU A 351 1.78 -6.79 13.61
N GLN A 352 2.29 -6.95 12.38
CA GLN A 352 3.73 -7.06 12.13
C GLN A 352 4.47 -5.75 12.46
N ALA A 353 3.92 -4.60 12.06
CA ALA A 353 4.48 -3.29 12.40
C ALA A 353 4.56 -3.09 13.93
N LEU A 354 3.50 -3.45 14.64
CA LEU A 354 3.43 -3.33 16.10
C LEU A 354 4.35 -4.32 16.82
N SER A 355 4.49 -5.55 16.30
CA SER A 355 5.44 -6.54 16.81
C SER A 355 6.89 -6.08 16.64
N TRP A 356 7.22 -5.52 15.47
CA TRP A 356 8.54 -4.96 15.22
C TRP A 356 8.84 -3.79 16.15
N LEU A 357 7.90 -2.86 16.29
CA LEU A 357 8.02 -1.75 17.23
C LEU A 357 8.20 -2.25 18.67
N ALA A 358 7.40 -3.22 19.12
CA ALA A 358 7.48 -3.78 20.46
C ALA A 358 8.86 -4.41 20.74
N ARG A 359 9.46 -5.09 19.76
CA ARG A 359 10.83 -5.62 19.86
C ARG A 359 11.85 -4.49 20.04
N ARG A 360 11.76 -3.45 19.22
CA ARG A 360 12.67 -2.30 19.24
C ARG A 360 12.57 -1.50 20.54
N GLN A 361 11.38 -1.44 21.12
CA GLN A 361 11.09 -0.73 22.37
C GLN A 361 11.28 -1.59 23.63
N GLY A 362 11.64 -2.88 23.50
CA GLY A 362 11.82 -3.78 24.64
C GLY A 362 10.53 -4.08 25.40
N TRP A 363 9.39 -4.10 24.71
CA TRP A 363 8.08 -4.45 25.30
C TRP A 363 7.81 -5.96 25.36
N ILE A 364 8.69 -6.77 24.76
CA ILE A 364 8.63 -8.23 24.67
C ILE A 364 9.85 -8.92 25.26
#